data_AF-A0AAN9C739-F1
#
_entry.id   AF-A0AAN9C739-F1
#
_cell.length_a   1.000
_cell.length_b   1.000
_cell.length_c   1.000
_cell.angle_alpha   90.00
_cell.angle_beta   90.00
_cell.angle_gamma   90.00
#
_symmetry.space_group_name_H-M   'P 1'
#
loop_
_entity.id
_entity.type
_entity.pdbx_description
1 polymer ?
#
loop_
_entity_poly.entity_id
_entity_poly.type
_entity_poly.pdbx_seq_one_letter_code
_entity_poly.pdbx_strand_id
1 'polypeptide(L)'
;MSSSTGPIKKPQLRGALASKLKVNAAIGFAFAISMTLLWKYGFAERRKQKYLDFYKTYDAQKDFQRMKSAGVFQSVKPDGSVGEL
;
A
#
# COMPACT_ATOMS: atom_id res chain seq x y z
N MET A 1 -27.99 -15.98 -39.81
CA MET A 1 -27.99 -14.99 -38.70
C MET A 1 -29.36 -14.33 -38.71
N SER A 2 -30.25 -14.74 -37.81
CA SER A 2 -31.63 -14.26 -37.79
C SER A 2 -31.67 -12.85 -37.19
N SER A 3 -31.94 -11.85 -38.02
CA SER A 3 -32.16 -10.47 -37.62
C SER A 3 -33.54 -10.34 -36.98
N SER A 4 -33.59 -10.11 -35.68
CA SER A 4 -34.82 -9.84 -34.94
C SER A 4 -35.50 -8.58 -35.48
N THR A 5 -36.50 -8.77 -36.34
CA THR A 5 -37.28 -7.68 -36.95
C THR A 5 -38.48 -7.39 -36.04
N GLY A 6 -38.21 -6.73 -34.91
CA GLY A 6 -39.22 -6.26 -33.96
C GLY A 6 -39.16 -4.74 -33.79
N PRO A 7 -40.28 -4.07 -33.44
CA PRO A 7 -40.30 -2.62 -33.28
C PRO A 7 -39.34 -2.16 -32.17
N ILE A 8 -38.58 -1.11 -32.45
CA ILE A 8 -37.59 -0.52 -31.52
C ILE A 8 -38.33 0.02 -30.29
N LYS A 9 -37.90 -0.40 -29.09
CA LYS A 9 -38.45 0.14 -27.83
C LYS A 9 -38.14 1.63 -27.71
N LYS A 10 -39.11 2.42 -27.22
CA LYS A 10 -38.94 3.87 -27.07
C LYS A 10 -37.78 4.19 -26.09
N PRO A 11 -36.78 5.00 -26.50
CA PRO A 11 -35.68 5.38 -25.63
C PRO A 11 -36.13 6.40 -24.57
N GLN A 12 -35.37 6.52 -23.49
CA GLN A 12 -35.64 7.48 -22.42
C GLN A 12 -35.21 8.90 -22.86
N LEU A 13 -36.18 9.82 -23.03
CA LEU A 13 -35.94 11.18 -23.54
C LEU A 13 -35.83 12.26 -22.45
N ARG A 14 -36.11 11.93 -21.18
CA ARG A 14 -36.07 12.87 -20.03
C ARG A 14 -35.31 12.25 -18.87
N GLY A 15 -34.58 13.08 -18.12
CA GLY A 15 -33.86 12.66 -16.91
C GLY A 15 -32.63 11.77 -17.15
N ALA A 16 -32.16 11.64 -18.40
CA ALA A 16 -31.00 10.81 -18.74
C ALA A 16 -29.73 11.21 -17.96
N LEU A 17 -29.52 12.51 -17.73
CA LEU A 17 -28.40 13.02 -16.94
C LEU A 17 -28.48 12.56 -15.48
N ALA A 18 -29.64 12.71 -14.83
CA ALA A 18 -29.83 12.31 -13.44
C ALA A 18 -29.67 10.79 -13.25
N SER A 19 -30.12 9.99 -14.23
CA SER A 19 -29.92 8.54 -14.21
C SER A 19 -28.45 8.17 -14.29
N LYS A 20 -27.70 8.74 -15.25
CA LYS A 20 -26.25 8.50 -15.39
C LYS A 20 -25.45 9.00 -14.19
N LEU A 21 -25.82 10.15 -13.62
CA LEU A 21 -25.13 10.72 -12.45
C LEU A 21 -25.22 9.80 -11.24
N LYS A 22 -26.40 9.21 -10.97
CA LYS A 22 -26.56 8.25 -9.86
C LYS A 22 -25.67 7.02 -10.02
N VAL A 23 -25.61 6.48 -11.25
CA VAL A 23 -24.76 5.32 -11.57
C VAL A 23 -23.28 5.67 -11.41
N ASN A 24 -22.85 6.79 -12.00
CA ASN A 24 -21.45 7.22 -11.91
C ASN A 24 -21.03 7.56 -10.48
N ALA A 25 -21.91 8.18 -9.70
CA ALA A 25 -21.65 8.47 -8.29
C ALA A 25 -21.44 7.17 -7.50
N ALA A 26 -22.33 6.17 -7.67
CA ALA A 26 -22.19 4.88 -7.00
C ALA A 26 -20.89 4.17 -7.36
N ILE A 27 -20.52 4.17 -8.64
CA ILE A 27 -19.25 3.59 -9.12
C ILE A 27 -18.06 4.36 -8.53
N GLY A 28 -18.11 5.69 -8.54
CA GLY A 28 -17.06 6.55 -7.99
C GLY A 28 -16.82 6.29 -6.50
N PHE A 29 -17.88 6.17 -5.70
CA PHE A 29 -17.76 5.83 -4.28
C PHE A 29 -17.19 4.43 -4.07
N ALA A 30 -17.67 3.43 -4.81
CA ALA A 30 -17.15 2.07 -4.71
C ALA A 30 -15.66 2.01 -5.06
N PHE A 31 -15.24 2.75 -6.09
CA PHE A 31 -13.85 2.85 -6.52
C PHE A 31 -12.96 3.56 -5.50
N ALA A 32 -13.44 4.65 -4.90
CA ALA A 32 -12.70 5.35 -3.86
C ALA A 32 -12.45 4.47 -2.62
N ILE A 33 -13.47 3.72 -2.20
CA ILE A 33 -13.37 2.78 -1.08
C ILE A 33 -12.38 1.66 -1.41
N SER A 34 -12.50 1.04 -2.59
CA SER A 34 -11.62 -0.06 -2.99
C SER A 34 -10.16 0.39 -3.05
N MET A 35 -9.88 1.56 -3.63
CA MET A 35 -8.53 2.12 -3.71
C MET A 35 -7.95 2.41 -2.32
N THR A 36 -8.77 2.94 -1.42
CA THR A 36 -8.35 3.22 -0.03
C THR A 36 -7.98 1.93 0.71
N LEU A 37 -8.78 0.86 0.55
CA LEU A 37 -8.50 -0.44 1.16
C LEU A 37 -7.23 -1.06 0.58
N LEU A 38 -7.06 -1.02 -0.74
CA LEU A 38 -5.85 -1.48 -1.42
C LEU A 38 -4.61 -0.76 -0.89
N TRP A 39 -4.67 0.56 -0.72
CA TRP A 39 -3.56 1.32 -0.16
C TRP A 39 -3.27 0.94 1.29
N LYS A 40 -4.30 0.90 2.14
CA LYS A 40 -4.17 0.59 3.57
C LYS A 40 -3.54 -0.78 3.78
N TYR A 41 -4.10 -1.83 3.19
CA TYR A 41 -3.62 -3.20 3.42
C TYR A 41 -2.40 -3.56 2.56
N GLY A 42 -2.33 -3.04 1.33
CA GLY A 42 -1.22 -3.30 0.41
C GLY A 42 0.08 -2.61 0.84
N PHE A 43 0.00 -1.36 1.31
CA PHE A 43 1.21 -0.56 1.58
C PHE A 43 1.36 -0.15 3.03
N ALA A 44 0.31 0.38 3.67
CA ALA A 44 0.46 0.94 5.02
C ALA A 44 0.70 -0.18 6.05
N GLU A 45 -0.15 -1.20 6.04
CA GLU A 45 -0.08 -2.28 7.04
C GLU A 45 1.12 -3.20 6.81
N ARG A 46 1.46 -3.49 5.54
CA ARG A 46 2.69 -4.21 5.18
C ARG A 46 3.94 -3.52 5.73
N ARG A 47 4.02 -2.20 5.67
CA ARG A 47 5.15 -1.45 6.23
C ARG A 47 5.22 -1.62 7.74
N LYS A 48 4.12 -1.42 8.45
CA LYS A 48 4.06 -1.62 9.91
C LYS A 48 4.46 -3.04 10.32
N GLN A 49 3.95 -4.04 9.63
CA GLN A 49 4.28 -5.45 9.89
C GLN A 49 5.77 -5.70 9.73
N LYS A 50 6.41 -5.20 8.67
CA LYS A 50 7.87 -5.34 8.49
C LYS A 50 8.68 -4.76 9.65
N TYR A 51 8.30 -3.59 10.16
CA TYR A 51 8.97 -3.02 11.34
C TYR A 51 8.76 -3.89 12.58
N LEU A 52 7.53 -4.36 12.82
CA LEU A 52 7.24 -5.24 13.94
C LEU A 52 8.02 -6.55 13.84
N ASP A 53 8.08 -7.16 12.66
CA ASP A 53 8.78 -8.42 12.44
C ASP A 53 10.30 -8.28 12.61
N PHE A 54 10.87 -7.13 12.20
CA PHE A 54 12.26 -6.81 12.50
C PHE A 54 12.51 -6.78 14.01
N TYR A 55 11.74 -5.99 14.76
CA TYR A 55 11.95 -5.84 16.20
C TYR A 55 11.61 -7.07 17.04
N LYS A 56 10.77 -7.99 16.55
CA LYS A 56 10.50 -9.26 17.24
C LYS A 56 11.74 -10.13 17.44
N THR A 57 12.69 -10.06 16.52
CA THR A 57 13.89 -10.92 16.50
C THR A 57 15.20 -10.13 16.59
N TYR A 58 15.09 -8.81 16.76
CA TYR A 58 16.25 -7.92 16.76
C TYR A 58 17.01 -8.00 18.09
N ASP A 59 18.28 -8.37 17.99
CA ASP A 59 19.25 -8.33 19.09
C ASP A 59 20.28 -7.22 18.82
N ALA A 60 20.17 -6.14 19.60
CA ALA A 60 21.02 -4.96 19.46
C ALA A 60 22.51 -5.25 19.73
N GLN A 61 22.83 -6.17 20.65
CA GLN A 61 24.22 -6.53 20.95
C GLN A 61 24.85 -7.25 19.77
N LYS A 62 24.13 -8.20 19.18
CA LYS A 62 24.63 -8.95 18.02
C LYS A 62 24.83 -8.05 16.80
N ASP A 63 23.90 -7.15 16.54
CA ASP A 63 24.01 -6.21 15.41
C ASP A 63 25.14 -5.20 15.63
N PHE A 64 25.32 -4.74 16.87
CA PHE A 64 26.46 -3.91 17.26
C PHE A 64 27.79 -4.62 17.04
N GLN A 65 27.95 -5.87 17.47
CA GLN A 65 29.18 -6.63 17.25
C GLN A 65 29.47 -6.83 15.75
N ARG A 66 28.44 -7.03 14.94
CA ARG A 66 28.56 -7.10 13.47
C ARG A 66 29.02 -5.78 12.87
N MET A 67 28.48 -4.65 13.31
CA MET A 67 28.88 -3.32 12.83
C MET A 67 30.28 -2.92 13.32
N LYS A 68 30.62 -3.30 14.55
CA LYS A 68 31.95 -3.11 15.14
C LYS A 68 33.01 -3.89 14.36
N SER A 69 32.77 -5.16 14.04
CA SER A 69 33.72 -5.95 13.25
C SER A 69 33.87 -5.44 11.82
N ALA A 70 32.82 -4.83 11.27
CA ALA A 70 32.88 -4.14 9.98
C ALA A 70 33.61 -2.78 10.03
N GLY A 71 34.01 -2.29 11.22
CA GLY A 71 34.79 -1.05 11.37
C GLY A 71 34.01 0.23 11.08
N VAL A 72 32.67 0.19 11.17
CA VAL A 72 31.81 1.35 10.87
C VAL A 72 31.86 2.41 11.97
N PHE A 73 32.17 2.01 13.21
CA PHE A 73 32.20 2.93 14.35
C PHE A 73 33.53 3.66 14.45
N GLN A 74 33.47 4.98 14.59
CA GLN A 74 34.62 5.80 14.95
C GLN A 74 34.97 5.68 16.44
N SER A 75 33.98 5.48 17.30
CA SER A 75 34.16 5.42 18.76
C SER A 75 34.67 4.07 19.27
N VAL A 76 34.45 2.98 18.54
CA VAL A 76 34.87 1.63 18.93
C VAL A 76 35.47 0.94 17.72
N LYS A 77 36.78 0.72 17.73
CA LYS A 77 37.47 0.04 16.64
C LYS A 77 37.15 -1.48 16.68
N PRO A 78 37.35 -2.21 15.57
CA PRO A 78 37.13 -3.66 15.51
C PRO A 78 37.89 -4.45 16.59
N ASP A 79 39.04 -3.96 17.03
CA ASP A 79 39.88 -4.54 18.09
C ASP A 79 39.35 -4.32 19.52
N GLY A 80 38.31 -3.48 19.69
CA GLY A 80 37.76 -3.12 21.00
C GLY A 80 38.44 -1.95 21.70
N SER A 81 39.41 -1.30 21.06
CA SER A 81 39.94 -0.03 21.53
C SER A 81 38.93 1.10 21.32
N VAL A 82 38.86 2.03 22.29
CA VAL A 82 38.05 3.24 22.17
C VAL A 82 38.75 4.14 21.14
N GLY A 83 38.00 4.54 20.11
CA GLY A 83 38.52 5.46 19.11
C GLY A 83 38.79 6.82 19.74
N GLU A 84 39.91 7.43 19.35
CA GLU A 84 40.26 8.78 19.78
C GLU A 84 39.20 9.74 19.25
N LEU A 85 38.52 10.46 20.16
CA LEU A 85 37.57 11.53 19.86
C LEU A 85 38.31 12.80 19.44
#